data_AF-A0A2V8JGM7-F1
#
_entry.id   AF-A0A2V8JGM7-F1
#
_cell.length_a   1.000
_cell.length_b   1.000
_cell.length_c   1.000
_cell.angle_alpha   90.00
_cell.angle_beta   90.00
_cell.angle_gamma   90.00
#
_symmetry.space_group_name_H-M   'P 1'
#
loop_
_entity.id
_entity.type
_entity.pdbx_description
1 polymer ?
#
loop_
_entity_poly.entity_id
_entity_poly.type
_entity_poly.pdbx_seq_one_letter_code
_entity_poly.pdbx_strand_id
1 'polypeptide(L)'
;MLLKIEKLVYGGAGLARTEGGVVFVPRSAPGDVIEAQIVDKRKDYSIARIIEIVEPSGKSITNRPSFGKVSGGSDTSTGTSRYDR
;
A
#
# COMPACT_ATOMS: atom_id res chain seq x y z
N MET A 1 -9.51 1.84 -11.92
CA MET A 1 -10.95 1.80 -11.52
C MET A 1 -11.04 1.65 -10.02
N LEU A 2 -11.91 2.41 -9.34
CA LEU A 2 -12.03 2.34 -7.89
C LEU A 2 -12.95 1.19 -7.48
N LEU A 3 -12.46 0.31 -6.62
CA LEU A 3 -13.21 -0.81 -6.06
C LEU A 3 -13.17 -0.73 -4.53
N LYS A 4 -14.35 -0.80 -3.92
CA LYS A 4 -14.49 -0.97 -2.48
C LYS A 4 -14.56 -2.44 -2.15
N ILE A 5 -13.60 -2.93 -1.38
CA ILE A 5 -13.59 -4.34 -0.97
C ILE A 5 -14.62 -4.51 0.15
N GLU A 6 -15.67 -5.28 -0.12
CA GLU A 6 -16.72 -5.54 0.89
C GLU A 6 -16.25 -6.58 1.91
N LYS A 7 -15.63 -7.66 1.42
CA LYS A 7 -15.14 -8.74 2.27
C LYS A 7 -13.99 -9.50 1.62
N LEU A 8 -13.25 -10.24 2.45
CA LEU A 8 -12.33 -11.28 1.98
C LEU A 8 -13.10 -12.58 1.72
N VAL A 9 -12.76 -13.28 0.65
CA VAL A 9 -13.24 -14.63 0.38
C VAL A 9 -12.15 -15.67 0.68
N TYR A 10 -12.55 -16.95 0.71
CA TYR A 10 -11.64 -18.08 0.82
C TYR A 10 -10.55 -17.98 -0.28
N GLY A 11 -9.28 -18.04 0.14
CA GLY A 11 -8.12 -17.83 -0.74
C GLY A 11 -7.41 -16.48 -0.58
N GLY A 12 -7.87 -15.61 0.34
CA GLY A 12 -7.19 -14.35 0.65
C GLY A 12 -7.35 -13.26 -0.43
N ALA A 13 -8.35 -13.41 -1.30
CA ALA A 13 -8.72 -12.40 -2.29
C ALA A 13 -9.85 -11.52 -1.75
N GLY A 14 -9.75 -10.21 -1.98
CA GLY A 14 -10.84 -9.28 -1.71
C GLY A 14 -11.90 -9.41 -2.79
N LEU A 15 -13.16 -9.39 -2.36
CA LEU A 15 -14.32 -9.39 -3.22
C LEU A 15 -14.90 -7.99 -3.25
N ALA A 16 -15.00 -7.43 -4.46
CA ALA A 16 -15.71 -6.21 -4.74
C ALA A 16 -16.89 -6.51 -5.68
N ARG A 17 -18.05 -5.93 -5.40
CA ARG A 17 -19.20 -5.97 -6.30
C ARG A 17 -19.30 -4.68 -7.08
N THR A 18 -19.51 -4.81 -8.37
CA THR A 18 -19.69 -3.71 -9.32
C THR A 18 -20.96 -3.93 -10.14
N GLU A 19 -21.40 -2.93 -10.89
CA GLU A 19 -22.52 -3.07 -11.84
C GLU A 19 -22.27 -4.16 -12.89
N GLY A 20 -21.01 -4.46 -13.20
CA GLY A 20 -20.59 -5.50 -14.15
C GLY A 20 -20.40 -6.89 -13.55
N GLY A 21 -20.71 -7.09 -12.26
CA GLY A 21 -20.56 -8.36 -11.56
C GLY A 21 -19.50 -8.35 -10.44
N VAL A 22 -18.99 -9.54 -10.13
CA VAL A 22 -18.03 -9.76 -9.04
C VAL A 22 -16.61 -9.56 -9.54
N VAL A 23 -15.81 -8.77 -8.82
CA VAL A 23 -14.39 -8.55 -9.09
C VAL A 23 -13.56 -9.10 -7.95
N PHE A 24 -12.63 -9.98 -8.27
CA PHE A 24 -11.65 -10.53 -7.34
C PHE A 24 -10.35 -9.75 -7.42
N VAL A 25 -9.87 -9.29 -6.26
CA VAL A 25 -8.63 -8.55 -6.13
C VAL A 25 -7.72 -9.23 -5.09
N PRO A 26 -6.72 -10.02 -5.52
CA PRO A 26 -5.80 -10.67 -4.59
C PRO A 26 -4.95 -9.63 -3.84
N ARG A 27 -4.56 -9.96 -2.60
CA ARG A 27 -3.77 -9.10 -1.69
C ARG A 27 -4.45 -7.79 -1.28
N SER A 28 -5.78 -7.76 -1.24
CA SER A 28 -6.55 -6.59 -0.78
C SER A 28 -7.21 -6.87 0.57
N ALA A 29 -7.41 -5.82 1.38
CA ALA A 29 -8.03 -5.92 2.70
C ALA A 29 -9.51 -5.51 2.65
N PRO A 30 -10.37 -6.12 3.48
CA PRO A 30 -11.78 -5.77 3.52
C PRO A 30 -11.96 -4.40 4.17
N GLY A 31 -12.74 -3.53 3.52
CA GLY A 31 -12.94 -2.15 3.93
C GLY A 31 -12.02 -1.14 3.24
N ASP A 32 -10.99 -1.58 2.51
CA ASP A 32 -10.12 -0.68 1.75
C ASP A 32 -10.79 -0.24 0.44
N VAL A 33 -10.56 1.01 0.07
CA VAL A 33 -10.84 1.52 -1.28
C VAL A 33 -9.54 1.54 -2.06
N ILE A 34 -9.48 0.69 -3.08
CA ILE A 34 -8.28 0.54 -3.90
C ILE A 34 -8.60 0.81 -5.36
N GLU A 35 -7.64 1.37 -6.06
CA GLU A 35 -7.67 1.40 -7.50
C GLU A 35 -7.17 0.07 -8.06
N ALA A 36 -8.04 -0.62 -8.78
CA ALA A 36 -7.74 -1.87 -9.45
C ALA A 36 -7.91 -1.76 -10.97
N GLN A 37 -7.18 -2.62 -11.69
CA GLN A 37 -7.28 -2.79 -13.14
C GLN A 37 -7.65 -4.23 -13.46
N ILE A 38 -8.75 -4.43 -14.20
CA ILE A 38 -9.13 -5.75 -14.72
C ILE A 38 -8.02 -6.23 -15.64
N VAL A 39 -7.48 -7.40 -15.32
CA VAL A 39 -6.48 -8.09 -16.12
C VAL A 39 -7.06 -9.30 -16.84
N ASP A 40 -8.13 -9.88 -16.29
CA ASP A 40 -8.85 -11.00 -16.89
C ASP A 40 -10.34 -10.83 -16.59
N LYS A 41 -11.19 -11.11 -17.59
CA LYS A 41 -12.64 -10.97 -17.49
C LYS A 41 -13.27 -12.30 -17.86
N ARG A 42 -13.86 -12.99 -16.88
CA ARG A 42 -14.63 -14.22 -17.07
C ARG A 42 -16.11 -13.91 -17.19
N LYS A 43 -16.89 -14.93 -17.53
CA LYS A 43 -18.34 -14.82 -17.73
C LYS A 43 -19.09 -14.49 -16.43
N ASP A 44 -18.59 -15.00 -15.30
CA ASP A 44 -19.23 -14.87 -13.98
C ASP A 44 -18.49 -13.91 -13.04
N TYR A 45 -17.20 -13.66 -13.28
CA TYR A 45 -16.36 -12.79 -12.45
C TYR A 45 -15.22 -12.15 -13.23
N SER A 46 -14.65 -11.08 -12.70
CA SER A 46 -13.45 -10.45 -13.25
C SER A 46 -12.30 -10.55 -12.24
N ILE A 47 -11.08 -10.68 -12.74
CA ILE A 47 -9.86 -10.63 -11.93
C ILE A 47 -9.20 -9.29 -12.18
N ALA A 48 -8.91 -8.56 -11.11
CA ALA A 48 -8.22 -7.28 -11.18
C ALA A 48 -6.97 -7.27 -10.31
N ARG A 49 -5.95 -6.50 -10.74
CA ARG A 49 -4.73 -6.25 -9.97
C ARG A 49 -4.82 -4.88 -9.29
N ILE A 50 -4.23 -4.77 -8.09
CA ILE A 50 -4.11 -3.51 -7.35
C ILE A 50 -3.10 -2.61 -8.07
N ILE A 51 -3.51 -1.40 -8.45
CA ILE A 51 -2.63 -0.34 -8.95
C ILE A 51 -2.20 0.53 -7.77
N GLU A 52 -3.16 1.04 -7.02
CA GLU A 52 -2.94 2.00 -5.94
C GLU A 52 -3.97 1.82 -4.82
N ILE A 53 -3.63 2.19 -3.59
CA ILE A 53 -4.54 2.16 -2.44
C ILE A 53 -4.96 3.61 -2.18
N VAL A 54 -6.24 3.92 -2.40
CA VAL A 54 -6.78 5.27 -2.26
C VAL A 54 -7.17 5.55 -0.81
N GLU A 55 -7.91 4.63 -0.19
CA GLU A 55 -8.26 4.69 1.23
C GLU A 55 -7.92 3.37 1.91
N PRO A 56 -6.84 3.32 2.71
CA PRO A 56 -6.60 2.19 3.59
C PRO A 56 -7.59 2.21 4.76
N SER A 57 -8.18 1.07 5.12
CA SER A 57 -9.06 0.89 6.27
C SER A 57 -8.24 0.89 7.56
N GLY A 58 -7.65 2.03 7.94
CA GLY A 58 -7.04 2.30 9.25
C GLY A 58 -5.91 1.38 9.73
N LYS A 59 -5.58 0.30 9.02
CA LYS A 59 -4.55 -0.70 9.34
C LYS A 59 -3.34 -0.59 8.42
N SER A 60 -3.21 0.51 7.68
CA SER A 60 -1.99 0.79 6.94
C SER A 60 -0.91 1.25 7.92
N ILE A 61 -0.19 0.26 8.45
CA ILE A 61 1.14 0.41 9.02
C ILE A 61 2.13 0.78 7.89
N THR A 62 1.94 1.94 7.25
CA THR A 62 2.98 2.57 6.44
C THR A 62 3.63 3.64 7.32
N ASN A 63 4.33 3.21 8.37
CA ASN A 63 5.79 3.21 8.39
C ASN A 63 6.42 3.51 7.03
N ARG A 64 6.48 4.79 6.68
CA ARG A 64 7.45 5.33 5.73
C ARG A 64 8.84 5.11 6.33
N PRO A 65 9.77 4.29 5.77
CA PRO A 65 11.18 4.58 6.00
C PRO A 65 11.44 5.84 5.18
N SER A 66 11.45 7.01 5.83
CA SER A 66 11.95 8.22 5.20
C SER A 66 13.38 7.93 4.76
N PHE A 67 13.53 7.69 3.47
CA PHE A 67 14.79 7.55 2.77
C PHE A 67 15.74 8.66 3.21
N GLY A 68 16.97 8.24 3.48
CA GLY A 68 17.95 8.98 4.23
C GLY A 68 18.22 10.37 3.68
N LYS A 69 18.29 11.33 4.61
CA LYS A 69 19.04 12.55 4.38
C LYS A 69 20.50 12.25 4.70
N VAL A 70 21.20 11.62 3.76
CA VAL A 70 22.66 11.72 3.72
C VAL A 70 22.97 13.10 3.13
N SER A 71 23.04 14.11 4.01
CA SER A 71 23.84 15.29 3.71
C SER A 71 25.18 15.08 4.38
N GLY A 72 26.07 14.40 3.67
CA GLY A 72 27.49 14.58 3.89
C GLY A 72 27.85 16.04 3.60
N GLY A 73 28.75 16.60 4.40
CA GLY A 73 29.22 17.96 4.22
C GLY A 73 29.84 18.48 5.51
N SER A 74 31.15 18.31 5.60
CA SER A 74 32.05 18.80 6.63
C SER A 74 31.92 20.28 6.93
N ASP A 75 31.84 20.63 8.21
CA ASP A 75 32.30 21.93 8.70
C ASP A 75 33.13 21.73 9.97
N THR A 76 34.38 22.17 9.80
CA THR A 76 35.44 22.30 10.78
C THR A 76 35.04 23.14 12.01
N SER A 77 35.80 22.91 13.09
CA SER A 77 36.03 23.80 14.25
C SER A 77 34.92 23.95 15.30
N THR A 78 35.12 23.29 16.46
CA THR A 78 35.37 23.91 17.79
C THR A 78 35.71 22.75 18.74
N GLY A 79 36.98 22.59 19.14
CA GLY A 79 37.44 23.05 20.45
C GLY A 79 36.63 22.38 21.57
N THR A 80 37.07 21.28 22.15
CA THR A 80 37.94 21.36 23.32
C THR A 80 38.50 19.96 23.62
N SER A 81 39.78 19.79 23.35
CA SER A 81 40.59 18.80 24.05
C SER A 81 40.77 19.29 25.49
N ARG A 82 40.15 18.61 26.45
CA ARG A 82 40.62 18.53 27.84
C ARG A 82 40.21 17.19 28.42
N TYR A 83 40.90 16.15 27.99
CA TYR A 83 41.01 14.92 28.75
C TYR A 83 42.37 14.28 28.43
N ASP A 84 43.40 14.60 29.21
CA ASP A 84 44.41 13.63 29.62
C ASP A 84 45.14 14.16 30.86
N ARG A 85 45.13 13.30 31.90
CA ARG A 85 46.01 13.17 33.08
C ARG A 85 46.60 14.40 33.77
#